data_AF-A0A512UJN6-F1
#
_entry.id   AF-A0A512UJN6-F1
#
_cell.length_a   1.000
_cell.length_b   1.000
_cell.length_c   1.000
_cell.angle_alpha   90.00
_cell.angle_beta   90.00
_cell.angle_gamma   90.00
#
_symmetry.space_group_name_H-M   'P 1'
#
loop_
_entity.id
_entity.type
_entity.pdbx_description
1 polymer ?
#
loop_
_entity_poly.entity_id
_entity_poly.type
_entity_poly.pdbx_seq_one_letter_code
_entity_poly.pdbx_strand_id
1 'polypeptide(L)'
;MDKSIVRLSQAFLVIFIISIPLGLYGVKYRTVISNSSFFQAMNSIFVTDYGVLWLSGAFWSHTLCICLPEKFQSRILINRLLKYTLYLIFGVFFNAWFFGPSLVERLNVATGGHCAGSEELLQSMSQCRGNPLSSWVDGFDLSGHYFFLITSSSVLLDAISRRNAGAGTGANSNEQNCHKSMAQKLLQMATTLTTRFAMVLITVWLVEFCVTSIFFHTVWEKASGLLGIPVGLMILALSDKICGIKVAQEQYSAV
;
A
#
# COMPACT_ATOMS: atom_id res chain seq x y z
N MET A 1 10.50 2.82 -15.46
CA MET A 1 9.91 2.80 -14.12
C MET A 1 10.43 4.00 -13.35
N ASP A 2 9.60 4.66 -12.54
CA ASP A 2 9.99 5.86 -11.78
C ASP A 2 11.06 5.50 -10.72
N LYS A 3 12.14 6.29 -10.63
CA LYS A 3 13.23 6.08 -9.66
C LYS A 3 12.72 6.13 -8.22
N SER A 4 11.71 6.96 -7.94
CA SER A 4 11.12 7.12 -6.60
C SER A 4 10.45 5.82 -6.14
N ILE A 5 9.80 5.10 -7.07
CA ILE A 5 9.19 3.80 -6.79
C ILE A 5 10.25 2.76 -6.47
N VAL A 6 11.34 2.72 -7.25
CA VAL A 6 12.45 1.79 -6.98
C VAL A 6 13.08 2.07 -5.62
N ARG A 7 13.30 3.35 -5.27
CA ARG A 7 13.83 3.76 -3.96
C ARG A 7 12.88 3.36 -2.82
N LEU A 8 11.56 3.53 -3.00
CA LEU A 8 10.58 3.09 -2.02
C LEU A 8 10.61 1.57 -1.82
N SER A 9 10.67 0.78 -2.90
CA SER A 9 10.79 -0.68 -2.81
C SER A 9 12.09 -1.11 -2.11
N GLN A 10 13.21 -0.43 -2.39
CA GLN A 10 14.47 -0.66 -1.70
C GLN A 10 14.37 -0.32 -0.21
N ALA A 11 13.68 0.77 0.15
CA ALA A 11 13.48 1.13 1.55
C ALA A 11 12.74 0.03 2.33
N PHE A 12 11.67 -0.55 1.77
CA PHE A 12 10.97 -1.68 2.40
C PHE A 12 11.88 -2.90 2.59
N LEU A 13 12.71 -3.24 1.60
CA LEU A 13 13.67 -4.34 1.71
C LEU A 13 14.73 -4.08 2.77
N VAL A 14 15.28 -2.86 2.80
CA VAL A 14 16.29 -2.45 3.78
C VAL A 14 15.71 -2.49 5.18
N ILE A 15 14.50 -1.95 5.39
CA ILE A 15 13.81 -2.01 6.68
C ILE A 15 13.58 -3.46 7.10
N PHE A 16 13.12 -4.33 6.20
CA PHE A 16 12.96 -5.75 6.49
C PHE A 16 14.28 -6.37 6.99
N ILE A 17 15.38 -6.21 6.24
CA ILE A 17 16.69 -6.79 6.59
C ILE A 17 17.20 -6.25 7.93
N ILE A 18 17.18 -4.93 8.12
CA ILE A 18 17.67 -4.27 9.34
C ILE A 18 16.80 -4.64 10.55
N SER A 19 15.51 -4.87 10.33
CA SER A 19 14.58 -5.24 11.41
C SER A 19 14.69 -6.70 11.85
N ILE A 20 15.40 -7.59 11.13
CA ILE A 20 15.54 -9.00 11.53
C ILE A 20 16.07 -9.16 12.97
N PRO A 21 17.24 -8.60 13.36
CA PRO A 21 17.74 -8.75 14.73
C PRO A 21 16.79 -8.13 15.76
N LEU A 22 16.19 -6.97 15.45
CA LEU A 22 15.20 -6.32 16.31
C LEU A 22 13.93 -7.16 16.44
N GLY A 23 13.52 -7.88 15.39
CA GLY A 23 12.36 -8.74 15.34
C GLY A 23 12.50 -9.97 16.23
N LEU A 24 13.67 -10.60 16.24
CA LEU A 24 13.96 -11.74 17.10
C LEU A 24 13.82 -11.39 18.60
N TYR A 25 14.11 -10.13 18.96
CA TYR A 25 13.92 -9.62 20.31
C TYR A 25 12.49 -9.09 20.54
N GLY A 26 11.96 -8.33 19.59
CA GLY A 26 10.71 -7.59 19.67
C GLY A 26 9.48 -8.47 19.81
N VAL A 27 9.50 -9.70 19.28
CA VAL A 27 8.40 -10.66 19.43
C VAL A 27 8.03 -10.93 20.90
N LYS A 28 8.99 -10.82 21.84
CA LYS A 28 8.70 -10.94 23.29
C LYS A 28 7.75 -9.86 23.82
N TYR A 29 7.70 -8.71 23.14
CA TYR A 29 6.87 -7.57 23.49
C TYR A 29 5.59 -7.48 22.64
N ARG A 30 5.28 -8.50 21.83
CA ARG A 30 4.09 -8.54 20.98
C ARG A 30 2.83 -8.20 21.76
N THR A 31 2.63 -8.80 22.93
CA THR A 31 1.45 -8.59 23.77
C THR A 31 1.37 -7.18 24.35
N VAL A 32 2.51 -6.59 24.69
CA VAL A 32 2.58 -5.21 25.19
C VAL A 32 2.16 -4.23 24.09
N ILE A 33 2.68 -4.42 22.87
CA ILE A 33 2.35 -3.58 21.72
C ILE A 33 0.90 -3.81 21.29
N SER A 34 0.44 -5.06 21.21
CA SER A 34 -0.93 -5.38 20.81
C SER A 34 -1.97 -4.89 21.81
N ASN A 35 -1.64 -4.76 23.10
CA ASN A 35 -2.57 -4.27 24.12
C ASN A 35 -2.54 -2.75 24.30
N SER A 36 -1.65 -2.05 23.61
CA SER A 36 -1.61 -0.59 23.63
C SER A 36 -2.73 0.00 22.79
N SER A 37 -3.56 0.86 23.40
CA SER A 37 -4.64 1.57 22.71
C SER A 37 -4.14 2.40 21.53
N PHE A 38 -2.96 2.99 21.65
CA PHE A 38 -2.35 3.78 20.58
C PHE A 38 -2.06 2.93 19.34
N PHE A 39 -1.34 1.82 19.49
CA PHE A 39 -1.00 0.94 18.36
C PHE A 39 -2.22 0.25 17.77
N GLN A 40 -3.20 -0.15 18.60
CA GLN A 40 -4.47 -0.66 18.11
C GLN A 40 -5.22 0.37 17.27
N ALA A 41 -5.32 1.62 17.76
CA ALA A 41 -5.98 2.69 17.03
C ALA A 41 -5.27 3.02 15.71
N MET A 42 -3.94 3.11 15.71
CA MET A 42 -3.16 3.34 14.49
C MET A 42 -3.38 2.22 13.46
N ASN A 43 -3.28 0.96 13.88
CA ASN A 43 -3.49 -0.19 13.01
C ASN A 43 -4.93 -0.26 12.48
N SER A 44 -5.94 -0.06 13.33
CA SER A 44 -7.36 -0.06 12.93
C SER A 44 -7.65 1.08 11.95
N ILE A 45 -7.25 2.30 12.30
CA ILE A 45 -7.54 3.50 11.50
C ILE A 45 -6.82 3.47 10.17
N PHE A 46 -5.52 3.15 10.13
CA PHE A 46 -4.72 3.33 8.91
C PHE A 46 -4.50 2.05 8.10
N VAL A 47 -4.79 0.87 8.65
CA VAL A 47 -4.49 -0.41 8.00
C VAL A 47 -5.71 -1.30 7.89
N THR A 48 -6.23 -1.85 9.00
CA THR A 48 -7.19 -2.96 8.94
C THR A 48 -8.60 -2.52 8.55
N ASP A 49 -9.11 -1.43 9.13
CA ASP A 49 -10.54 -1.10 9.01
C ASP A 49 -10.78 -0.06 7.93
N TYR A 50 -9.91 0.95 7.84
CA TYR A 50 -10.05 2.04 6.87
C TYR A 50 -8.85 2.19 5.92
N GLY A 51 -7.88 1.28 5.94
CA GLY A 51 -6.68 1.40 5.09
C GLY A 51 -7.01 1.53 3.59
N VAL A 52 -7.90 0.69 3.07
CA VAL A 52 -8.36 0.77 1.67
C VAL A 52 -9.13 2.06 1.40
N LEU A 53 -9.91 2.54 2.37
CA LEU A 53 -10.64 3.81 2.26
C LEU A 53 -9.67 5.00 2.15
N TRP A 54 -8.62 5.03 2.97
CA TRP A 54 -7.58 6.07 2.90
C TRP A 54 -6.84 6.05 1.58
N LEU A 55 -6.45 4.87 1.09
CA LEU A 55 -5.85 4.72 -0.23
C LEU A 55 -6.79 5.25 -1.33
N SER A 56 -8.05 4.82 -1.31
CA SER A 56 -9.07 5.22 -2.28
C SER A 56 -9.23 6.74 -2.29
N GLY A 57 -9.41 7.33 -1.11
CA GLY A 57 -9.59 8.77 -0.94
C GLY A 57 -8.39 9.56 -1.44
N ALA A 58 -7.17 9.18 -1.05
CA ALA A 58 -5.95 9.87 -1.48
C ALA A 58 -5.69 9.71 -3.00
N PHE A 59 -5.84 8.49 -3.52
CA PHE A 59 -5.60 8.19 -4.94
C PHE A 59 -6.59 8.91 -5.85
N TRP A 60 -7.89 8.82 -5.55
CA TRP A 60 -8.93 9.41 -6.39
C TRP A 60 -9.03 10.92 -6.22
N SER A 61 -8.88 11.47 -5.02
CA SER A 61 -8.85 12.94 -4.83
C SER A 61 -7.71 13.57 -5.62
N HIS A 62 -6.52 12.98 -5.59
CA HIS A 62 -5.38 13.45 -6.36
C HIS A 62 -5.60 13.28 -7.88
N THR A 63 -6.17 12.15 -8.30
CA THR A 63 -6.50 11.90 -9.71
C THR A 63 -7.51 12.92 -10.25
N LEU A 64 -8.58 13.21 -9.50
CA LEU A 64 -9.57 14.21 -9.86
C LEU A 64 -8.93 15.60 -9.98
N CYS A 65 -8.09 16.00 -9.01
CA CYS A 65 -7.40 17.30 -9.05
C CYS A 65 -6.54 17.48 -10.31
N ILE A 66 -5.92 16.40 -10.82
CA ILE A 66 -5.09 16.45 -12.03
C ILE A 66 -5.92 16.38 -13.32
N CYS A 67 -7.05 15.69 -13.32
CA CYS A 67 -7.87 15.52 -14.52
C CYS A 67 -8.84 16.68 -14.79
N LEU A 68 -9.18 17.50 -13.78
CA LEU A 68 -10.09 18.64 -13.91
C LEU A 68 -9.64 19.82 -14.82
N PRO A 69 -8.36 20.21 -14.89
CA PRO A 69 -7.93 21.39 -15.67
C PRO A 69 -7.57 21.09 -17.13
N GLU A 70 -7.24 19.83 -17.44
CA GLU A 70 -6.76 19.41 -18.76
C GLU A 70 -7.95 19.01 -19.66
N LYS A 71 -7.80 19.19 -20.97
CA LYS A 71 -8.66 18.49 -21.93
C LYS A 71 -8.52 16.99 -21.65
N PHE A 72 -9.62 16.38 -21.20
CA PHE A 72 -9.71 15.01 -20.72
C PHE A 72 -8.78 14.04 -21.48
N GLN A 73 -7.61 13.73 -20.93
CA GLN A 73 -6.69 12.77 -21.53
C GLN A 73 -7.14 11.36 -21.13
N SER A 74 -8.11 10.79 -21.86
CA SER A 74 -8.73 9.49 -21.57
C SER A 74 -7.69 8.39 -21.32
N ARG A 75 -6.53 8.43 -21.98
CA ARG A 75 -5.44 7.47 -21.76
C ARG A 75 -4.84 7.52 -20.36
N ILE A 76 -4.66 8.71 -19.77
CA ILE A 76 -4.13 8.86 -18.40
C ILE A 76 -5.15 8.37 -17.38
N LEU A 77 -6.43 8.73 -17.57
CA LEU A 77 -7.49 8.26 -16.69
C LEU A 77 -7.66 6.74 -16.76
N ILE A 78 -7.66 6.16 -17.96
CA ILE A 78 -7.69 4.70 -18.16
C ILE A 78 -6.48 4.03 -17.49
N ASN A 79 -5.28 4.59 -17.60
CA ASN A 79 -4.10 4.06 -16.90
C ASN A 79 -4.28 4.07 -15.37
N ARG A 80 -4.83 5.16 -14.82
CA ARG A 80 -5.09 5.27 -13.36
C ARG A 80 -6.17 4.30 -12.89
N LEU A 81 -7.26 4.19 -13.65
CA LEU A 81 -8.32 3.21 -13.43
C LEU A 81 -7.75 1.79 -13.46
N LEU A 82 -6.97 1.45 -14.48
CA LEU A 82 -6.38 0.12 -14.64
C LEU A 82 -5.43 -0.21 -13.49
N LYS A 83 -4.56 0.72 -13.06
CA LYS A 83 -3.70 0.53 -11.86
C LYS A 83 -4.52 0.24 -10.61
N TYR A 84 -5.54 1.05 -10.36
CA TYR A 84 -6.39 0.90 -9.18
C TYR A 84 -7.18 -0.42 -9.21
N THR A 85 -7.74 -0.79 -10.37
CA THR A 85 -8.45 -2.05 -10.56
C THR A 85 -7.52 -3.25 -10.38
N LEU A 86 -6.33 -3.24 -10.98
CA LEU A 86 -5.34 -4.31 -10.78
C LEU A 86 -4.94 -4.42 -9.31
N TYR A 87 -4.69 -3.29 -8.63
CA TYR A 87 -4.45 -3.27 -7.18
C TYR A 87 -5.58 -3.95 -6.40
N LEU A 88 -6.85 -3.61 -6.68
CA LEU A 88 -7.98 -4.25 -6.01
C LEU A 88 -8.08 -5.74 -6.30
N ILE A 89 -7.85 -6.17 -7.55
CA ILE A 89 -7.87 -7.59 -7.92
C ILE A 89 -6.81 -8.37 -7.13
N PHE A 90 -5.57 -7.89 -7.10
CA PHE A 90 -4.50 -8.54 -6.35
C PHE A 90 -4.73 -8.45 -4.83
N GLY A 91 -5.24 -7.32 -4.34
CA GLY A 91 -5.59 -7.14 -2.93
C GLY A 91 -6.70 -8.08 -2.45
N VAL A 92 -7.75 -8.26 -3.25
CA VAL A 92 -8.83 -9.24 -3.01
C VAL A 92 -8.25 -10.65 -3.05
N PHE A 93 -7.48 -11.01 -4.08
CA PHE A 93 -6.85 -12.32 -4.19
C PHE A 93 -6.01 -12.67 -2.94
N PHE A 94 -5.27 -11.70 -2.40
CA PHE A 94 -4.41 -11.89 -1.24
C PHE A 94 -5.17 -11.87 0.10
N ASN A 95 -6.07 -10.90 0.30
CA ASN A 95 -6.65 -10.61 1.62
C ASN A 95 -8.14 -10.98 1.76
N ALA A 96 -8.90 -11.04 0.67
CA ALA A 96 -10.36 -11.23 0.71
C ALA A 96 -10.82 -12.09 -0.46
N TRP A 97 -10.79 -13.41 -0.32
CA TRP A 97 -11.25 -14.31 -1.37
C TRP A 97 -12.80 -14.34 -1.45
N PHE A 98 -13.38 -14.28 -2.65
CA PHE A 98 -14.84 -14.20 -2.85
C PHE A 98 -15.60 -15.52 -2.58
N PHE A 99 -14.91 -16.67 -2.47
CA PHE A 99 -15.51 -17.99 -2.29
C PHE A 99 -14.94 -18.73 -1.08
N GLY A 100 -15.07 -18.15 0.12
CA GLY A 100 -14.66 -18.75 1.39
C GLY A 100 -13.45 -18.06 2.05
N PRO A 101 -12.74 -18.75 2.96
CA PRO A 101 -11.58 -18.23 3.68
C PRO A 101 -10.54 -17.59 2.75
N SER A 102 -9.90 -16.50 3.21
CA SER A 102 -8.86 -15.80 2.45
C SER A 102 -7.70 -16.74 2.11
N LEU A 103 -6.87 -16.39 1.12
CA LEU A 103 -5.67 -17.18 0.81
C LEU A 103 -4.76 -17.33 2.04
N VAL A 104 -4.63 -16.25 2.83
CA VAL A 104 -3.90 -16.25 4.10
C VAL A 104 -4.47 -17.29 5.06
N GLU A 105 -5.79 -17.30 5.25
CA GLU A 105 -6.45 -18.25 6.15
C GLU A 105 -6.34 -19.69 5.66
N ARG A 106 -6.49 -19.93 4.36
CA ARG A 106 -6.29 -21.27 3.76
C ARG A 106 -4.87 -21.77 3.95
N LEU A 107 -3.87 -20.91 3.74
CA LEU A 107 -2.48 -21.27 3.94
C LEU A 107 -2.18 -21.54 5.43
N ASN A 108 -2.71 -20.71 6.32
CA ASN A 108 -2.58 -20.89 7.77
C ASN A 108 -3.14 -22.26 8.19
N VAL A 109 -4.37 -22.59 7.79
CA VAL A 109 -4.98 -23.91 8.05
C VAL A 109 -4.19 -25.06 7.40
N ALA A 110 -3.81 -24.92 6.12
CA ALA A 110 -3.08 -25.96 5.39
C ALA A 110 -1.69 -26.26 5.99
N THR A 111 -1.11 -25.31 6.71
CA THR A 111 0.20 -25.45 7.38
C THR A 111 0.08 -25.82 8.85
N GLY A 112 -1.13 -26.16 9.33
CA GLY A 112 -1.37 -26.68 10.67
C GLY A 112 -2.16 -25.74 11.59
N GLY A 113 -2.68 -24.62 11.08
CA GLY A 113 -3.57 -23.75 11.83
C GLY A 113 -4.88 -24.45 12.20
N HIS A 114 -5.26 -24.42 13.46
CA HIS A 114 -6.45 -25.11 13.97
C HIS A 114 -7.02 -24.45 15.22
N CYS A 115 -8.28 -24.75 15.51
CA CYS A 115 -8.95 -24.33 16.73
C CYS A 115 -8.72 -25.38 17.82
N ALA A 116 -8.12 -24.99 18.94
CA ALA A 116 -7.95 -25.83 20.12
C ALA A 116 -9.04 -25.52 21.16
N GLY A 117 -9.70 -26.55 21.69
CA GLY A 117 -10.66 -26.42 22.81
C GLY A 117 -12.14 -26.61 22.47
N SER A 118 -12.53 -26.86 21.22
CA SER A 118 -13.89 -27.31 20.87
C SER A 118 -13.90 -28.72 20.30
N GLU A 119 -14.87 -29.54 20.72
CA GLU A 119 -15.17 -30.83 20.06
C GLU A 119 -15.79 -30.62 18.67
N GLU A 120 -16.36 -29.42 18.41
CA GLU A 120 -16.81 -29.03 17.09
C GLU A 120 -15.64 -28.71 16.16
N LEU A 121 -15.74 -29.21 14.93
CA LEU A 121 -14.77 -29.04 13.86
C LEU A 121 -14.90 -27.62 13.27
N LEU A 122 -14.50 -26.60 14.04
CA LEU A 122 -14.46 -25.22 13.60
C LEU A 122 -13.36 -25.05 12.55
N GLN A 123 -13.76 -24.83 11.29
CA GLN A 123 -12.85 -24.81 10.14
C GLN A 123 -12.26 -23.42 9.85
N SER A 124 -12.80 -22.34 10.43
CA SER A 124 -12.34 -20.97 10.18
C SER A 124 -11.80 -20.27 11.43
N MET A 125 -10.80 -19.43 11.24
CA MET A 125 -10.16 -18.63 12.29
C MET A 125 -11.17 -17.67 12.94
N SER A 126 -12.03 -17.06 12.12
CA SER A 126 -13.07 -16.13 12.59
C SER A 126 -14.10 -16.80 13.49
N GLN A 127 -14.54 -18.02 13.14
CA GLN A 127 -15.48 -18.79 13.95
C GLN A 127 -14.85 -19.23 15.27
N CYS A 128 -13.58 -19.67 15.23
CA CYS A 128 -12.84 -20.03 16.44
C CYS A 128 -12.68 -18.84 17.39
N ARG A 129 -12.25 -17.68 16.89
CA ARG A 129 -12.07 -16.47 17.71
C ARG A 129 -13.39 -15.89 18.23
N GLY A 130 -14.52 -16.25 17.62
CA GLY A 130 -15.85 -15.87 18.09
C GLY A 130 -16.33 -16.67 19.31
N ASN A 131 -15.70 -17.80 19.63
CA ASN A 131 -16.07 -18.64 20.77
C ASN A 131 -15.10 -18.41 21.94
N PRO A 132 -15.59 -18.02 23.15
CA PRO A 132 -14.74 -17.76 24.31
C PRO A 132 -14.09 -19.02 24.90
N LEU A 133 -14.57 -20.22 24.55
CA LEU A 133 -14.06 -21.50 25.05
C LEU A 133 -12.95 -22.10 24.18
N SER A 134 -12.72 -21.55 22.99
CA SER A 134 -11.70 -22.05 22.09
C SER A 134 -10.60 -21.02 21.83
N SER A 135 -9.44 -21.53 21.48
CA SER A 135 -8.25 -20.74 21.19
C SER A 135 -7.71 -21.13 19.83
N TRP A 136 -7.47 -20.13 18.99
CA TRP A 136 -6.87 -20.37 17.68
C TRP A 136 -5.37 -20.57 17.82
N VAL A 137 -4.85 -21.65 17.25
CA VAL A 137 -3.43 -21.91 17.10
C VAL A 137 -3.05 -21.64 15.65
N ASP A 138 -2.12 -20.70 15.44
CA ASP A 138 -1.67 -20.31 14.10
C ASP A 138 -0.72 -21.36 13.48
N GLY A 139 -0.93 -21.65 12.20
CA GLY A 139 0.06 -22.25 11.32
C GLY A 139 1.02 -21.20 10.76
N PHE A 140 1.34 -21.28 9.46
CA PHE A 140 2.07 -20.22 8.75
C PHE A 140 1.15 -19.04 8.43
N ASP A 141 1.33 -17.94 9.14
CA ASP A 141 0.52 -16.73 8.99
C ASP A 141 1.17 -15.73 8.03
N LEU A 142 0.77 -15.79 6.76
CA LEU A 142 1.31 -14.90 5.72
C LEU A 142 0.99 -13.42 6.05
N SER A 143 2.01 -12.56 6.04
CA SER A 143 1.82 -11.16 6.45
C SER A 143 1.09 -10.33 5.40
N GLY A 144 -0.24 -10.27 5.52
CA GLY A 144 -1.11 -9.40 4.71
C GLY A 144 -0.81 -7.91 4.91
N HIS A 145 -0.37 -7.51 6.11
CA HIS A 145 0.08 -6.15 6.42
C HIS A 145 1.24 -5.70 5.53
N TYR A 146 2.29 -6.52 5.43
CA TYR A 146 3.43 -6.22 4.55
C TYR A 146 2.96 -6.01 3.10
N PHE A 147 2.16 -6.94 2.60
CA PHE A 147 1.64 -6.87 1.23
C PHE A 147 0.84 -5.60 1.00
N PHE A 148 -0.11 -5.29 1.89
CA PHE A 148 -0.97 -4.11 1.81
C PHE A 148 -0.16 -2.81 1.87
N LEU A 149 0.75 -2.66 2.83
CA LEU A 149 1.51 -1.42 3.06
C LEU A 149 2.46 -1.12 1.89
N ILE A 150 3.12 -2.15 1.35
CA ILE A 150 4.03 -2.02 0.21
C ILE A 150 3.25 -1.65 -1.07
N THR A 151 2.20 -2.40 -1.38
CA THR A 151 1.44 -2.20 -2.63
C THR A 151 0.68 -0.87 -2.62
N SER A 152 0.04 -0.52 -1.50
CA SER A 152 -0.66 0.77 -1.32
C SER A 152 0.29 1.95 -1.43
N SER A 153 1.45 1.89 -0.76
CA SER A 153 2.46 2.95 -0.85
C SER A 153 3.00 3.11 -2.27
N SER A 154 3.23 2.01 -2.99
CA SER A 154 3.74 2.04 -4.36
C SER A 154 2.74 2.65 -5.34
N VAL A 155 1.47 2.23 -5.28
CA VAL A 155 0.40 2.75 -6.14
C VAL A 155 0.14 4.23 -5.85
N LEU A 156 0.14 4.63 -4.56
CA LEU A 156 -0.07 6.01 -4.16
C LEU A 156 1.11 6.91 -4.54
N LEU A 157 2.35 6.44 -4.35
CA LEU A 157 3.56 7.18 -4.77
C LEU A 157 3.59 7.38 -6.29
N ASP A 158 3.18 6.37 -7.07
CA ASP A 158 3.10 6.48 -8.52
C ASP A 158 2.06 7.54 -8.94
N ALA A 159 0.92 7.55 -8.26
CA ALA A 159 -0.15 8.50 -8.51
C ALA A 159 0.30 9.96 -8.33
N ILE A 160 1.16 10.24 -7.35
CA ILE A 160 1.67 11.60 -7.05
C ILE A 160 2.95 11.95 -7.82
N SER A 161 3.83 10.99 -8.11
CA SER A 161 5.15 11.27 -8.75
C SER A 161 5.02 11.68 -10.22
N ARG A 162 4.04 11.13 -10.95
CA ARG A 162 3.82 11.44 -12.37
C ARG A 162 3.36 12.87 -12.66
N ARG A 163 3.01 13.65 -11.62
CA ARG A 163 2.76 15.09 -11.75
C ARG A 163 4.05 15.87 -12.06
N ASN A 164 5.17 15.48 -11.44
CA ASN A 164 6.43 16.21 -11.56
C ASN A 164 7.02 16.10 -12.97
N ALA A 165 6.81 14.97 -13.64
CA ALA A 165 7.28 14.77 -15.02
C ALA A 165 6.53 15.63 -16.05
N GLY A 166 5.22 15.84 -15.89
CA GLY A 166 4.42 16.68 -16.80
C GLY A 166 4.60 18.20 -16.59
N ALA A 167 5.08 18.62 -15.43
CA ALA A 167 5.38 20.02 -15.13
C ALA A 167 6.80 20.45 -15.54
N GLY A 168 7.70 19.50 -15.84
CA GLY A 168 9.12 19.75 -16.11
C GLY A 168 9.48 20.02 -17.58
N THR A 169 8.59 19.77 -18.53
CA THR A 169 8.81 20.03 -19.96
C THR A 169 7.91 21.16 -20.43
N GLY A 170 8.34 22.41 -20.25
CA GLY A 170 7.67 23.55 -20.87
C GLY A 170 7.80 24.91 -20.17
N ALA A 171 8.38 25.00 -18.97
CA ALA A 171 8.58 26.28 -18.31
C ALA A 171 9.99 26.82 -18.59
N ASN A 172 10.19 27.37 -19.80
CA ASN A 172 11.14 28.47 -19.96
C ASN A 172 10.66 29.60 -19.06
N SER A 173 11.23 29.64 -17.86
CA SER A 173 11.01 30.64 -16.84
C SER A 173 11.55 31.98 -17.34
N ASN A 174 10.72 32.75 -18.04
CA ASN A 174 10.81 34.21 -18.03
C ASN A 174 9.57 34.97 -18.52
N GLU A 175 8.46 34.32 -18.90
CA GLU A 175 7.35 35.08 -19.50
C GLU A 175 5.94 34.56 -19.20
N GLN A 176 5.65 34.12 -17.97
CA GLN A 176 4.27 33.75 -17.62
C GLN A 176 3.86 34.01 -16.16
N ASN A 177 4.01 35.26 -15.72
CA ASN A 177 3.07 35.85 -14.75
C ASN A 177 1.76 36.26 -15.47
N CYS A 178 1.22 35.37 -16.30
CA CYS A 178 -0.15 35.50 -16.78
C CYS A 178 -1.07 35.22 -15.58
N HIS A 179 -2.03 36.11 -15.35
CA HIS A 179 -2.94 36.08 -14.22
C HIS A 179 -3.73 34.76 -14.19
N LYS A 180 -3.22 33.75 -13.47
CA LYS A 180 -3.91 32.47 -13.28
C LYS A 180 -5.31 32.74 -12.74
N SER A 181 -6.33 32.19 -13.39
CA SER A 181 -7.72 32.26 -12.92
C SER A 181 -7.80 31.78 -11.47
N MET A 182 -8.70 32.35 -10.68
CA MET A 182 -8.96 31.92 -9.30
C MET A 182 -9.18 30.39 -9.23
N ALA A 183 -9.84 29.82 -10.23
CA ALA A 183 -10.04 28.37 -10.36
C ALA A 183 -8.72 27.58 -10.46
N GLN A 184 -7.74 28.06 -11.23
CA GLN A 184 -6.44 27.40 -11.37
C GLN A 184 -5.61 27.47 -10.09
N LYS A 185 -5.70 28.58 -9.35
CA LYS A 185 -5.05 28.73 -8.04
C LYS A 185 -5.64 27.76 -7.01
N LEU A 186 -6.98 27.67 -6.94
CA LEU A 186 -7.68 26.73 -6.06
C LEU A 186 -7.31 25.28 -6.39
N LEU A 187 -7.24 24.93 -7.67
CA LEU A 187 -6.88 23.57 -8.09
C LEU A 187 -5.42 23.23 -7.80
N GLN A 188 -4.49 24.17 -7.98
CA GLN A 188 -3.09 23.99 -7.62
C GLN A 188 -2.94 23.79 -6.10
N MET A 189 -3.68 24.56 -5.30
CA MET A 189 -3.73 24.39 -3.85
C MET A 189 -4.30 23.02 -3.46
N ALA A 190 -5.43 22.63 -4.04
CA ALA A 190 -6.06 21.32 -3.81
C ALA A 190 -5.14 20.15 -4.19
N THR A 191 -4.47 20.23 -5.34
CA THR A 191 -3.50 19.20 -5.77
C THR A 191 -2.31 19.12 -4.81
N THR A 192 -1.83 20.26 -4.31
CA THR A 192 -0.73 20.31 -3.33
C THR A 192 -1.15 19.72 -1.99
N LEU A 193 -2.37 20.01 -1.55
CA LEU A 193 -2.93 19.44 -0.33
C LEU A 193 -3.10 17.92 -0.43
N THR A 194 -3.67 17.41 -1.53
CA THR A 194 -3.83 15.96 -1.75
C THR A 194 -2.49 15.25 -1.89
N THR A 195 -1.49 15.89 -2.52
CA THR A 195 -0.11 15.36 -2.56
C THR A 195 0.49 15.25 -1.16
N ARG A 196 0.37 16.29 -0.33
CA ARG A 196 0.88 16.28 1.05
C ARG A 196 0.18 15.22 1.89
N PHE A 197 -1.13 15.11 1.76
CA PHE A 197 -1.91 14.09 2.44
C PHE A 197 -1.46 12.67 2.06
N ALA A 198 -1.24 12.41 0.77
CA ALA A 198 -0.71 11.13 0.28
C ALA A 198 0.68 10.81 0.86
N MET A 199 1.59 11.79 0.94
CA MET A 199 2.91 11.62 1.54
C MET A 199 2.84 11.30 3.05
N VAL A 200 1.93 11.94 3.78
CA VAL A 200 1.68 11.63 5.20
C VAL A 200 1.18 10.20 5.35
N LEU A 201 0.22 9.76 4.53
CA LEU A 201 -0.26 8.38 4.55
C LEU A 201 0.84 7.35 4.26
N ILE A 202 1.68 7.58 3.24
CA ILE A 202 2.82 6.70 2.94
C ILE A 202 3.78 6.64 4.13
N THR A 203 4.01 7.77 4.81
CA THR A 203 4.88 7.82 6.00
C THR A 203 4.28 7.03 7.16
N VAL A 204 2.98 7.18 7.41
CA VAL A 204 2.25 6.41 8.43
C VAL A 204 2.32 4.92 8.12
N TRP A 205 2.10 4.51 6.87
CA TRP A 205 2.22 3.12 6.44
C TRP A 205 3.64 2.57 6.55
N LEU A 206 4.67 3.40 6.37
CA LEU A 206 6.05 3.01 6.61
C LEU A 206 6.32 2.76 8.10
N VAL A 207 5.74 3.57 8.99
CA VAL A 207 5.81 3.37 10.44
C VAL A 207 5.10 2.08 10.83
N GLU A 208 3.88 1.85 10.34
CA GLU A 208 3.15 0.60 10.55
C GLU A 208 3.95 -0.61 10.05
N PHE A 209 4.61 -0.50 8.89
CA PHE A 209 5.48 -1.54 8.37
C PHE A 209 6.63 -1.84 9.34
N CYS A 210 7.26 -0.82 9.93
CA CYS A 210 8.31 -1.01 10.93
C CYS A 210 7.79 -1.70 12.20
N VAL A 211 6.63 -1.29 12.69
CA VAL A 211 5.97 -1.91 13.86
C VAL A 211 5.68 -3.39 13.59
N THR A 212 5.06 -3.71 12.44
CA THR A 212 4.84 -5.10 12.03
C THR A 212 6.16 -5.88 11.92
N SER A 213 7.19 -5.24 11.37
CA SER A 213 8.51 -5.87 11.18
C SER A 213 9.21 -6.25 12.48
N ILE A 214 9.04 -5.45 13.54
CA ILE A 214 9.73 -5.66 14.82
C ILE A 214 8.92 -6.57 15.75
N PHE A 215 7.59 -6.44 15.80
CA PHE A 215 6.81 -7.03 16.89
C PHE A 215 5.94 -8.23 16.50
N PHE A 216 5.66 -8.44 15.22
CA PHE A 216 4.69 -9.42 14.75
C PHE A 216 5.30 -10.36 13.72
N HIS A 217 4.75 -11.56 13.53
CA HIS A 217 5.20 -12.60 12.59
C HIS A 217 6.64 -13.11 12.76
N THR A 218 6.90 -14.30 12.26
CA THR A 218 8.23 -14.87 12.07
C THR A 218 8.93 -14.26 10.85
N VAL A 219 10.24 -14.50 10.72
CA VAL A 219 11.03 -13.96 9.59
C VAL A 219 10.49 -14.45 8.24
N TRP A 220 10.06 -15.72 8.16
CA TRP A 220 9.57 -16.31 6.91
C TRP A 220 8.17 -15.81 6.52
N GLU A 221 7.30 -15.60 7.50
CA GLU A 221 5.98 -14.99 7.32
C GLU A 221 6.07 -13.53 6.86
N LYS A 222 7.08 -12.79 7.34
CA LYS A 222 7.40 -11.44 6.83
C LYS A 222 7.94 -11.50 5.40
N ALA A 223 8.84 -12.44 5.13
CA ALA A 223 9.45 -12.60 3.81
C ALA A 223 8.40 -12.90 2.73
N SER A 224 7.37 -13.68 3.04
CA SER A 224 6.26 -13.94 2.11
C SER A 224 5.43 -12.67 1.84
N GLY A 225 5.25 -11.79 2.82
CA GLY A 225 4.62 -10.48 2.64
C GLY A 225 5.36 -9.53 1.69
N LEU A 226 6.68 -9.70 1.52
CA LEU A 226 7.47 -8.91 0.56
C LEU A 226 7.10 -9.17 -0.90
N LEU A 227 6.28 -10.18 -1.19
CA LEU A 227 5.64 -10.36 -2.51
C LEU A 227 4.86 -9.11 -2.96
N GLY A 228 4.48 -8.23 -2.04
CA GLY A 228 3.92 -6.92 -2.36
C GLY A 228 4.83 -6.06 -3.25
N ILE A 229 6.16 -6.24 -3.20
CA ILE A 229 7.11 -5.51 -4.06
C ILE A 229 6.95 -5.93 -5.53
N PRO A 230 7.22 -7.19 -5.92
CA PRO A 230 7.08 -7.61 -7.30
C PRO A 230 5.66 -7.41 -7.82
N VAL A 231 4.62 -7.63 -7.00
CA VAL A 231 3.22 -7.39 -7.39
C VAL A 231 2.96 -5.91 -7.64
N GLY A 232 3.39 -5.01 -6.75
CA GLY A 232 3.25 -3.57 -6.93
C GLY A 232 3.95 -3.07 -8.19
N LEU A 233 5.20 -3.48 -8.41
CA LEU A 233 5.96 -3.13 -9.61
C LEU A 233 5.29 -3.68 -10.88
N MET A 234 4.77 -4.91 -10.83
CA MET A 234 4.04 -5.52 -11.94
C MET A 234 2.76 -4.74 -12.27
N ILE A 235 1.95 -4.35 -11.26
CA ILE A 235 0.74 -3.54 -11.47
C ILE A 235 1.08 -2.25 -12.22
N LEU A 236 2.12 -1.55 -11.78
CA LEU A 236 2.54 -0.29 -12.39
C LEU A 236 3.06 -0.48 -13.82
N ALA A 237 3.94 -1.46 -14.03
CA ALA A 237 4.54 -1.74 -15.33
C ALA A 237 3.53 -2.28 -16.35
N LEU A 238 2.64 -3.18 -15.94
CA LEU A 238 1.62 -3.77 -16.79
C LEU A 238 0.63 -2.70 -17.28
N SER A 239 0.14 -1.86 -16.36
CA SER A 239 -0.80 -0.79 -16.71
C SER A 239 -0.17 0.24 -17.66
N ASP A 240 1.07 0.67 -17.38
CA ASP A 240 1.79 1.59 -18.26
C ASP A 240 2.00 1.01 -19.66
N LYS A 241 2.34 -0.29 -19.75
CA LYS A 241 2.52 -0.99 -21.02
C LYS A 241 1.21 -1.07 -21.81
N ILE A 242 0.10 -1.45 -21.16
CA ILE A 242 -1.22 -1.55 -21.79
C ILE A 242 -1.68 -0.19 -22.31
N CYS A 243 -1.48 0.88 -21.54
CA CYS A 243 -1.92 2.23 -21.92
C CYS A 243 -0.90 3.01 -22.78
N GLY A 244 0.28 2.42 -23.07
CA GLY A 244 1.34 3.07 -23.84
C GLY A 244 1.91 4.33 -23.17
N ILE A 245 1.87 4.40 -21.83
CA ILE A 245 2.36 5.56 -21.07
C ILE A 245 3.87 5.42 -20.89
N LYS A 246 4.64 6.29 -21.55
CA LYS A 246 6.08 6.39 -21.32
C LYS A 246 6.31 7.19 -20.02
N VAL A 247 6.96 6.57 -19.05
CA VAL A 247 7.51 7.31 -17.90
C VAL A 247 8.63 8.19 -18.46
N ALA A 248 8.55 9.51 -18.30
CA ALA A 248 9.64 10.39 -18.65
C ALA A 248 10.86 9.95 -17.83
N GLN A 249 11.83 9.31 -18.48
CA GLN A 249 13.17 9.23 -17.92
C GLN A 249 13.60 10.69 -17.82
N GLU A 250 13.86 11.17 -16.61
CA GLU A 250 14.60 12.41 -16.42
C GLU A 250 15.80 12.36 -17.37
N GLN A 251 15.82 13.27 -18.34
CA GLN A 251 16.93 13.52 -19.26
C GLN A 251 18.13 14.06 -18.47
N TYR A 252 18.72 13.22 -17.62
CA TYR A 252 20.02 13.47 -16.99
C TYR A 252 20.90 12.25 -17.23
N SER A 253 21.31 12.11 -18.48
CA SER A 253 22.49 11.35 -18.91
C SER A 253 23.29 12.23 -19.87
N ALA A 254 23.43 13.50 -19.51
CA ALA A 254 24.30 14.48 -20.14
C ALA A 254 24.54 15.63 -19.17
N VAL A 255 25.36 15.40 -18.15
CA VAL A 255 26.51 16.23 -17.69
C VAL A 255 27.36 15.34 -16.80
#